data_AF-A0A9X2P7D3-F1
#
_entry.id   AF-A0A9X2P7D3-F1
#
_cell.length_a   1.000
_cell.length_b   1.000
_cell.length_c   1.000
_cell.angle_alpha   90.00
_cell.angle_beta   90.00
_cell.angle_gamma   90.00
#
_symmetry.space_group_name_H-M   'P 1'
#
loop_
_entity.id
_entity.type
_entity.pdbx_description
1 polymer ?
#
loop_
_entity_poly.entity_id
_entity_poly.type
_entity_poly.pdbx_seq_one_letter_code
_entity_poly.pdbx_strand_id
1 'polypeptide(L)'
;MKWLDKDENLLLQRSFIFGVAGIAICLLPLFNGYFQLLNAPMGPLNGIGLLFQFFGLSIAIMVLKKRKISEQAKDKAKKMILVLGVALVFFIMVI
;
A
#
# COMPACT_ATOMS: atom_id res chain seq x y z
N MET A 1 -14.65 9.07 -15.86
CA MET A 1 -14.99 7.69 -15.44
C MET A 1 -14.37 6.64 -16.37
N LYS A 2 -13.04 6.42 -16.34
CA LYS A 2 -12.32 5.40 -17.16
C LYS A 2 -11.28 4.60 -16.38
N TRP A 3 -11.29 4.68 -15.04
CA TRP A 3 -10.37 3.92 -14.19
C TRP A 3 -10.89 2.52 -13.82
N LEU A 4 -12.22 2.33 -13.81
CA LEU A 4 -12.88 1.07 -13.42
C LEU A 4 -12.96 0.03 -14.55
N ASP A 5 -12.89 0.44 -15.82
CA ASP A 5 -12.84 -0.46 -16.99
C ASP A 5 -11.44 -1.05 -17.24
N LYS A 6 -10.45 -0.68 -16.42
CA LYS A 6 -9.11 -1.27 -16.54
C LYS A 6 -9.10 -2.71 -16.04
N ASP A 7 -8.31 -3.50 -16.74
CA ASP A 7 -8.02 -4.89 -16.48
C ASP A 7 -7.68 -5.12 -15.00
N GLU A 8 -8.28 -6.15 -14.40
CA GLU A 8 -8.23 -6.41 -12.96
C GLU A 8 -6.79 -6.66 -12.50
N ASN A 9 -6.01 -7.33 -13.35
CA ASN A 9 -4.60 -7.57 -13.11
C ASN A 9 -3.78 -6.28 -13.09
N LEU A 10 -4.15 -5.30 -13.91
CA LEU A 10 -3.44 -4.02 -14.02
C LEU A 10 -3.77 -3.12 -12.82
N LEU A 11 -5.00 -3.20 -12.30
CA LEU A 11 -5.38 -2.55 -11.03
C LEU A 11 -4.66 -3.17 -9.84
N LEU A 12 -4.56 -4.51 -9.78
CA LEU A 12 -3.80 -5.20 -8.73
C LEU A 12 -2.31 -4.89 -8.77
N GLN A 13 -1.72 -4.84 -9.97
CA GLN A 13 -0.31 -4.46 -10.12
C GLN A 13 -0.07 -3.03 -9.64
N ARG A 14 -0.97 -2.08 -9.95
CA ARG A 14 -0.88 -0.71 -9.45
C ARG A 14 -1.02 -0.66 -7.93
N SER A 15 -2.02 -1.34 -7.38
CA SER A 15 -2.22 -1.48 -5.93
C SER A 15 -0.93 -1.92 -5.23
N PHE A 16 -0.27 -2.93 -5.79
CA PHE A 16 1.00 -3.43 -5.27
C PHE A 16 2.11 -2.39 -5.35
N ILE A 17 2.28 -1.71 -6.49
CA ILE A 17 3.30 -0.67 -6.65
C ILE A 17 3.08 0.46 -5.64
N PHE A 18 1.84 0.94 -5.47
CA PHE A 18 1.52 1.98 -4.48
C PHE A 18 1.77 1.50 -3.05
N GLY A 19 1.40 0.25 -2.75
CA GLY A 19 1.63 -0.35 -1.44
C GLY A 19 3.11 -0.51 -1.09
N VAL A 20 3.92 -1.05 -2.01
CA VAL A 20 5.37 -1.20 -1.84
C VAL A 20 6.07 0.15 -1.79
N ALA A 21 5.65 1.11 -2.62
CA ALA A 21 6.18 2.47 -2.53
C ALA A 21 5.89 3.12 -1.18
N GLY A 22 4.68 2.94 -0.64
CA GLY A 22 4.33 3.40 0.71
C GLY A 22 5.20 2.77 1.80
N ILE A 23 5.40 1.44 1.73
CA ILE A 23 6.29 0.70 2.64
C ILE A 23 7.72 1.26 2.57
N ALA A 24 8.26 1.45 1.37
CA ALA A 24 9.61 1.96 1.19
C ALA A 24 9.75 3.39 1.74
N ILE A 25 8.75 4.24 1.52
CA ILE A 25 8.71 5.62 2.03
C ILE A 25 8.63 5.63 3.56
N CYS A 26 7.84 4.75 4.19
CA CYS A 26 7.78 4.61 5.65
C CYS A 26 9.05 4.00 6.25
N LEU A 27 9.82 3.24 5.48
CA LEU A 27 11.06 2.62 5.97
C LEU A 27 12.20 3.64 6.16
N LEU A 28 12.30 4.62 5.27
CA LEU A 28 13.31 5.71 5.32
C LEU A 28 13.32 6.48 6.65
N PRO A 29 12.19 7.02 7.14
CA PRO A 29 12.13 7.74 8.41
C PRO A 29 12.37 6.82 9.61
N LEU A 30 11.97 5.55 9.54
CA LEU A 30 12.22 4.55 10.58
C LEU A 30 13.72 4.23 10.70
N PHE A 31 14.40 4.07 9.56
CA PHE A 31 15.85 3.91 9.50
C PHE A 31 16.58 5.16 10.00
N ASN A 32 16.12 6.35 9.58
CA ASN A 32 16.70 7.60 10.04
C ASN A 32 16.48 7.84 11.55
N GLY A 33 15.37 7.37 12.12
CA GLY A 33 15.11 7.43 13.55
C GLY A 33 16.12 6.61 14.37
N TYR A 34 16.60 5.48 13.84
CA TYR A 34 17.59 4.65 14.50
C TYR A 34 19.03 5.19 14.34
N PHE A 35 19.40 5.62 13.13
CA PHE A 35 20.78 6.04 12.82
C PHE A 35 21.04 7.55 13.00
N GLN A 36 20.00 8.38 13.18
CA GLN A 36 20.07 9.84 13.30
C GLN A 36 20.91 10.54 12.20
N LEU A 37 20.92 9.98 10.98
CA LEU A 37 21.72 10.47 9.85
C LEU A 37 21.28 11.85 9.33
N LEU A 38 19.99 12.18 9.46
CA LEU A 38 19.40 13.43 8.98
C LEU A 38 18.52 14.08 10.06
N ASN A 39 18.84 15.32 10.43
CA ASN A 39 18.00 16.20 11.26
C ASN A 39 16.91 16.86 10.41
N ALA A 40 15.98 16.07 9.89
CA ALA A 40 14.82 16.54 9.13
C ALA A 40 13.51 16.12 9.82
N PRO A 41 12.44 16.93 9.73
CA PRO A 41 11.14 16.53 10.22
C PRO A 41 10.62 15.36 9.37
N MET A 42 10.66 14.15 9.93
CA MET A 42 10.27 12.90 9.26
C MET A 42 8.75 12.62 9.30
N GLY A 43 7.99 13.41 10.07
CA GLY A 43 6.52 13.28 10.17
C GLY A 43 5.76 13.33 8.83
N PRO A 44 6.06 14.29 7.92
CA PRO A 44 5.44 14.33 6.60
C PRO A 44 5.72 13.09 5.74
N LEU A 45 6.94 12.53 5.81
CA LEU A 45 7.31 11.32 5.08
C LEU A 45 6.49 10.11 5.55
N ASN A 46 6.35 9.95 6.87
CA ASN A 46 5.49 8.93 7.46
C ASN A 46 4.04 9.07 6.98
N GLY A 47 3.50 10.29 6.99
CA GLY A 47 2.14 10.57 6.51
C GLY A 47 1.96 10.21 5.03
N ILE A 48 2.91 10.58 4.16
CA ILE A 48 2.86 10.25 2.74
C ILE A 48 2.95 8.73 2.53
N GLY A 49 3.85 8.05 3.23
CA GLY A 49 3.99 6.59 3.13
C GLY A 49 2.72 5.85 3.53
N LEU A 50 2.10 6.25 4.66
CA LEU A 50 0.82 5.71 5.10
C LEU A 50 -0.30 5.99 4.09
N LEU A 51 -0.39 7.21 3.54
CA LEU A 51 -1.38 7.54 2.50
C LEU A 51 -1.23 6.66 1.26
N PHE A 52 -0.01 6.42 0.79
CA PHE A 52 0.27 5.51 -0.31
C PHE A 52 -0.17 4.07 0.01
N GLN A 53 0.04 3.63 1.24
CA GLN A 53 -0.31 2.31 1.70
C GLN A 53 -1.84 2.11 1.83
N PHE A 54 -2.55 3.11 2.38
CA PHE A 54 -4.01 3.16 2.38
C PHE A 54 -4.59 3.19 0.96
N PHE A 55 -3.96 3.93 0.05
CA PHE A 55 -4.39 4.00 -1.34
C PHE A 55 -4.20 2.65 -2.05
N GLY A 56 -3.04 2.01 -1.87
CA GLY A 56 -2.77 0.66 -2.36
C GLY A 56 -3.79 -0.36 -1.84
N LEU A 57 -4.05 -0.36 -0.53
CA LEU A 57 -5.02 -1.25 0.11
C LEU A 57 -6.45 -1.03 -0.41
N SER A 58 -6.86 0.22 -0.57
CA SER A 58 -8.19 0.59 -1.07
C SER A 58 -8.43 0.06 -2.48
N ILE A 59 -7.41 0.09 -3.36
CA ILE A 59 -7.51 -0.47 -4.71
C ILE A 59 -7.68 -2.00 -4.64
N ALA A 60 -6.93 -2.69 -3.78
CA ALA A 60 -7.06 -4.14 -3.64
C ALA A 60 -8.46 -4.56 -3.15
N ILE A 61 -9.02 -3.83 -2.16
CA ILE A 61 -10.39 -4.04 -1.66
C ILE A 61 -11.41 -3.75 -2.76
N MET A 62 -11.21 -2.69 -3.56
CA MET A 62 -12.08 -2.34 -4.67
C MET A 62 -12.10 -3.44 -5.75
N VAL A 63 -10.94 -4.00 -6.07
CA VAL A 63 -10.84 -5.15 -7.00
C VAL A 63 -11.59 -6.35 -6.42
N LEU A 64 -11.46 -6.64 -5.13
CA LEU A 64 -12.20 -7.74 -4.49
C LEU A 64 -13.73 -7.55 -4.54
N LYS A 65 -14.20 -6.29 -4.48
CA LYS A 65 -15.64 -5.94 -4.54
C LYS A 65 -16.23 -5.95 -5.95
N LYS A 66 -15.44 -6.14 -7.01
CA LYS A 66 -15.97 -6.25 -8.39
C LYS A 66 -16.82 -7.52 -8.55
N ARG A 67 -18.01 -7.38 -9.14
CA ARG A 67 -18.96 -8.50 -9.33
C ARG A 67 -18.49 -9.58 -10.32
N LYS A 68 -17.68 -9.22 -11.32
CA LYS A 68 -17.20 -10.13 -12.39
C LYS A 68 -15.68 -10.29 -12.34
N ILE A 69 -15.16 -10.77 -11.21
CA ILE A 69 -13.73 -11.01 -11.00
C ILE A 69 -13.38 -12.49 -11.22
N SER A 70 -12.23 -12.75 -11.85
CA SER A 70 -11.70 -14.12 -11.94
C SER A 70 -11.27 -14.65 -10.55
N GLU A 71 -11.43 -15.95 -10.29
CA GLU A 71 -10.98 -16.55 -9.01
C GLU A 71 -9.47 -16.32 -8.78
N GLN A 72 -8.65 -16.31 -9.84
CA GLN A 72 -7.22 -15.99 -9.74
C GLN A 72 -6.97 -14.55 -9.28
N ALA A 73 -7.68 -13.57 -9.84
CA ALA A 73 -7.54 -12.16 -9.44
C ALA A 73 -8.06 -11.95 -8.00
N LYS A 74 -9.09 -12.68 -7.60
CA LYS A 74 -9.66 -12.66 -6.24
C LYS A 74 -8.66 -13.16 -5.20
N ASP A 75 -7.99 -14.27 -5.45
CA ASP A 75 -6.96 -14.80 -4.54
C ASP A 75 -5.73 -13.89 -4.46
N LYS A 76 -5.32 -13.32 -5.59
CA LYS A 76 -4.24 -12.33 -5.62
C LYS A 76 -4.61 -11.07 -4.83
N ALA A 77 -5.85 -10.59 -4.95
CA ALA A 77 -6.36 -9.46 -4.18
C ALA A 77 -6.34 -9.74 -2.68
N LYS A 78 -6.81 -10.92 -2.23
CA LYS A 78 -6.79 -11.32 -0.81
C LYS A 78 -5.37 -11.34 -0.25
N LYS A 79 -4.42 -11.95 -0.98
CA LYS A 79 -3.00 -11.98 -0.57
C LYS A 79 -2.41 -10.58 -0.48
N MET A 80 -2.71 -9.71 -1.43
CA MET A 80 -2.25 -8.31 -1.40
C MET A 80 -2.85 -7.53 -0.23
N ILE A 81 -4.15 -7.70 0.07
CA ILE A 81 -4.80 -7.09 1.24
C ILE A 81 -4.13 -7.57 2.52
N LEU A 82 -3.82 -8.86 2.63
CA LEU A 82 -3.15 -9.41 3.81
C LEU A 82 -1.76 -8.80 4.00
N VAL A 83 -0.92 -8.81 2.97
CA VAL A 83 0.44 -8.26 3.05
C VAL A 83 0.43 -6.76 3.33
N LEU A 84 -0.35 -5.98 2.58
CA LEU A 84 -0.44 -4.53 2.75
C LEU A 84 -1.08 -4.16 4.09
N GLY A 85 -2.08 -4.92 4.54
CA GLY A 85 -2.75 -4.72 5.81
C GLY A 85 -1.83 -4.98 7.00
N VAL A 86 -1.09 -6.09 7.00
CA VAL A 86 -0.11 -6.39 8.06
C VAL A 86 0.99 -5.33 8.10
N ALA A 87 1.52 -4.95 6.94
CA ALA A 87 2.53 -3.89 6.87
C ALA A 87 1.99 -2.54 7.37
N LEU A 88 0.74 -2.20 7.07
CA LEU A 88 0.12 -0.95 7.50
C LEU A 88 -0.08 -0.92 9.02
N VAL A 89 -0.54 -2.02 9.61
CA VAL A 89 -0.65 -2.15 11.08
C VAL A 89 0.71 -2.01 11.74
N PHE A 90 1.75 -2.64 11.18
CA PHE A 90 3.12 -2.49 11.68
C PHE A 90 3.57 -1.03 11.71
N PHE A 91 3.42 -0.30 10.60
CA PHE A 91 3.85 1.10 10.55
C PHE A 91 3.02 2.02 11.45
N ILE A 92 1.72 1.75 11.63
CA ILE A 92 0.89 2.51 12.59
C ILE A 92 1.34 2.27 14.04
N MET A 93 1.83 1.08 14.37
CA MET A 93 2.28 0.78 15.74
C MET A 93 3.69 1.29 16.04
N VAL A 94 4.54 1.40 15.01
CA VAL A 94 5.98 1.71 15.19
C VAL A 94 6.29 3.19 15.00
N ILE A 95 5.56 3.90 14.14
CA ILE A 95 5.70 5.34 13.89
C ILE A 95 4.92 6.13 14.94
#